data_AF-A0AAU5X0Q4-F1
#
_entry.id   AF-A0AAU5X0Q4-F1
#
_cell.length_a   1.000
_cell.length_b   1.000
_cell.length_c   1.000
_cell.angle_alpha   90.00
_cell.angle_beta   90.00
_cell.angle_gamma   90.00
#
_symmetry.space_group_name_H-M   'P 1'
#
loop_
_entity.id
_entity.type
_entity.pdbx_description
1 polymer ?
#
loop_
_entity_poly.entity_id
_entity_poly.type
_entity_poly.pdbx_seq_one_letter_code
_entity_poly.pdbx_strand_id
1 'polypeptide(L)'
;MTQQDEGVFSARPDGSPPPEFARRRADAPLAPVTLPSGDEVTMAVRYADVHEVLTNPAFSREATLAPDAPRILPGEEFGEDPNALTNMDPPRHTRVRRIVTGIFSPRNVKAWHPKILAITEHLTDGLVAQGTPADLISAFTVPLPIQIMCELLGVPPADREKFQTWTDMIISSTAFTVEERIAAAGEFSGYVRELIAARRGSEDDALIDALISAHDEGERLSEAELVHLTVMLIMAGYETTATVLARGVLSLLTTDQYRVLCAEPEIIPGAVEELLRYGMPSDGGLLRMATSDVRLPSGVVRAGQTVMPSMASANRDPEVFPDPERFDVRRAECPHLTFGQGPHYCAGANLARHELRLALETLTRRLPGLRLAVAADEVEWRSGLLLRAPLRLPVTW
;
A
#
# COMPACT_ATOMS: atom_id res chain seq x y z
N MET A 1 -14.17 -23.72 16.60
CA MET A 1 -13.41 -22.46 16.80
C MET A 1 -14.09 -21.67 17.90
N THR A 2 -13.52 -21.69 19.10
CA THR A 2 -13.91 -20.78 20.19
C THR A 2 -13.48 -19.36 19.83
N GLN A 3 -14.24 -18.37 20.29
CA GLN A 3 -14.12 -16.92 20.04
C GLN A 3 -12.77 -16.27 20.43
N GLN A 4 -11.77 -17.06 20.83
CA GLN A 4 -10.43 -16.64 21.26
C GLN A 4 -9.35 -16.75 20.18
N ASP A 5 -9.65 -17.35 19.01
CA ASP A 5 -8.69 -17.57 17.91
C ASP A 5 -8.89 -16.62 16.70
N GLU A 6 -9.56 -15.48 16.86
CA GLU A 6 -9.52 -14.43 15.84
C GLU A 6 -8.16 -13.72 15.89
N GLY A 7 -7.16 -14.29 15.20
CA GLY A 7 -5.81 -13.75 15.15
C GLY A 7 -5.71 -12.35 14.50
N VAL A 8 -4.54 -11.72 14.61
CA VAL A 8 -4.22 -10.35 14.14
C VAL A 8 -4.63 -10.09 12.68
N PHE A 9 -4.68 -11.13 11.86
CA PHE A 9 -4.97 -11.04 10.42
C PHE A 9 -6.45 -11.26 10.07
N SER A 10 -7.33 -11.43 11.05
CA SER A 10 -8.77 -11.56 10.81
C SER A 10 -9.37 -10.21 10.38
N ALA A 11 -9.95 -10.17 9.18
CA ALA A 11 -10.67 -9.00 8.68
C ALA A 11 -11.86 -8.70 9.59
N ARG A 12 -11.96 -7.46 10.07
CA ARG A 12 -13.08 -7.04 10.92
C ARG A 12 -14.24 -6.52 10.09
N PRO A 13 -15.50 -6.76 10.52
CA PRO A 13 -16.68 -6.26 9.81
C PRO A 13 -16.72 -4.75 9.66
N ASP A 14 -16.00 -3.99 10.49
CA ASP A 14 -15.93 -2.52 10.46
C ASP A 14 -14.63 -1.97 9.85
N GLY A 15 -13.73 -2.85 9.39
CA GLY A 15 -12.42 -2.49 8.82
C GLY A 15 -11.45 -1.80 9.78
N SER A 16 -11.72 -1.82 11.10
CA SER A 16 -10.83 -1.33 12.14
C SER A 16 -9.60 -2.24 12.32
N PRO A 17 -8.45 -1.71 12.80
CA PRO A 17 -7.36 -2.56 13.24
C PRO A 17 -7.80 -3.45 14.41
N PRO A 18 -7.21 -4.65 14.58
CA PRO A 18 -7.45 -5.49 15.74
C PRO A 18 -7.29 -4.71 17.09
N PRO A 19 -8.28 -4.75 18.00
CA PRO A 19 -8.25 -4.08 19.30
C PRO A 19 -7.21 -4.73 20.22
N GLU A 20 -6.78 -5.95 19.90
CA GLU A 20 -5.65 -6.58 20.57
C GLU A 20 -4.36 -5.78 20.37
N PHE A 21 -4.24 -4.90 19.36
CA PHE A 21 -3.06 -4.06 19.22
C PHE A 21 -2.89 -3.10 20.39
N ALA A 22 -3.97 -2.52 20.91
CA ALA A 22 -3.89 -1.66 22.09
C ALA A 22 -3.40 -2.46 23.32
N ARG A 23 -3.95 -3.66 23.53
CA ARG A 23 -3.51 -4.58 24.60
C ARG A 23 -2.06 -5.02 24.42
N ARG A 24 -1.66 -5.42 23.21
CA ARG A 24 -0.28 -5.85 22.90
C ARG A 24 0.70 -4.69 23.11
N ARG A 25 0.37 -3.46 22.71
CA ARG A 25 1.21 -2.29 23.00
C ARG A 25 1.43 -2.12 24.50
N ALA A 26 0.44 -2.35 25.34
CA ALA A 26 0.59 -2.25 26.79
C ALA A 26 1.39 -3.43 27.38
N ASP A 27 1.00 -4.66 27.07
CA ASP A 27 1.38 -5.84 27.86
C ASP A 27 2.41 -6.75 27.17
N ALA A 28 2.42 -6.77 25.83
CA ALA A 28 3.17 -7.74 25.04
C ALA A 28 3.63 -7.16 23.68
N PRO A 29 4.47 -6.10 23.69
CA PRO A 29 4.79 -5.32 22.48
C PRO A 29 5.67 -6.04 21.44
N LEU A 30 6.34 -7.12 21.85
CA LEU A 30 7.13 -8.03 21.02
C LEU A 30 6.72 -9.48 21.30
N ALA A 31 5.57 -9.89 20.79
CA ALA A 31 5.00 -11.21 21.08
C ALA A 31 4.78 -12.02 19.79
N PRO A 32 4.79 -13.36 19.87
CA PRO A 32 4.54 -14.21 18.72
C PRO A 32 3.13 -14.03 18.15
N VAL A 33 3.01 -14.27 16.86
CA VAL A 33 1.77 -14.35 16.08
C VAL A 33 1.88 -15.49 15.07
N THR A 34 0.77 -16.12 14.76
CA THR A 34 0.66 -17.11 13.68
C THR A 34 0.20 -16.40 12.40
N LEU A 35 0.98 -16.57 11.33
CA LEU A 35 0.71 -16.03 10.00
C LEU A 35 -0.33 -16.88 9.26
N PRO A 36 -0.96 -16.37 8.19
CA PRO A 36 -1.87 -17.16 7.36
C PRO A 36 -1.24 -18.44 6.77
N SER A 37 0.08 -18.49 6.59
CA SER A 37 0.81 -19.71 6.21
C SER A 37 0.78 -20.82 7.27
N GLY A 38 0.50 -20.46 8.53
CA GLY A 38 0.68 -21.31 9.71
C GLY A 38 2.01 -21.09 10.45
N ASP A 39 2.94 -20.33 9.88
CA ASP A 39 4.24 -20.05 10.51
C ASP A 39 4.10 -19.08 11.69
N GLU A 40 4.97 -19.22 12.69
CA GLU A 40 5.05 -18.30 13.82
C GLU A 40 6.18 -17.28 13.65
N VAL A 41 5.86 -15.99 13.84
CA VAL A 41 6.84 -14.90 13.84
C VAL A 41 6.63 -13.97 15.04
N THR A 42 7.65 -13.19 15.39
CA THR A 42 7.49 -12.12 16.40
C THR A 42 6.82 -10.91 15.75
N MET A 43 5.79 -10.33 16.36
CA MET A 43 5.22 -9.07 15.88
C MET A 43 5.63 -7.89 16.74
N ALA A 44 6.15 -6.83 16.11
CA ALA A 44 6.41 -5.56 16.76
C ALA A 44 5.23 -4.60 16.58
N VAL A 45 4.70 -4.09 17.69
CA VAL A 45 3.46 -3.28 17.67
C VAL A 45 3.58 -1.85 18.21
N ARG A 46 4.66 -1.52 18.95
CA ARG A 46 4.93 -0.13 19.36
C ARG A 46 5.69 0.62 18.29
N TYR A 47 5.46 1.92 18.20
CA TYR A 47 6.06 2.80 17.20
C TYR A 47 7.59 2.73 17.23
N ALA A 48 8.21 2.82 18.40
CA ALA A 48 9.66 2.82 18.54
C ALA A 48 10.30 1.50 18.09
N ASP A 49 9.70 0.35 18.45
CA ASP A 49 10.17 -0.97 18.00
C ASP A 49 10.00 -1.14 16.50
N VAL A 50 8.84 -0.76 15.95
CA VAL A 50 8.56 -0.82 14.51
C VAL A 50 9.53 0.05 13.73
N HIS A 51 9.76 1.29 14.18
CA HIS A 51 10.73 2.18 13.56
C HIS A 51 12.13 1.54 13.52
N GLU A 52 12.61 1.01 14.65
CA GLU A 52 13.92 0.35 14.74
C GLU A 52 14.01 -0.87 13.82
N VAL A 53 12.97 -1.71 13.76
CA VAL A 53 12.89 -2.86 12.83
C VAL A 53 12.97 -2.42 11.37
N LEU A 54 12.39 -1.27 11.03
CA LEU A 54 12.40 -0.75 9.66
C LEU A 54 13.75 -0.12 9.28
N THR A 55 14.50 0.44 10.23
CA THR A 55 15.71 1.23 9.96
C THR A 55 17.02 0.51 10.25
N ASN A 56 17.05 -0.46 11.16
CA ASN A 56 18.28 -1.10 11.58
C ASN A 56 18.74 -2.14 10.53
N PRO A 57 19.98 -2.04 10.02
CA PRO A 57 20.50 -2.91 8.97
C PRO A 57 20.64 -4.38 9.37
N ALA A 58 20.54 -4.71 10.67
CA ALA A 58 20.51 -6.09 11.13
C ALA A 58 19.20 -6.82 10.80
N PHE A 59 18.13 -6.09 10.43
CA PHE A 59 16.88 -6.69 10.01
C PHE A 59 16.83 -6.85 8.48
N SER A 60 17.23 -8.01 8.02
CA SER A 60 17.40 -8.38 6.61
C SER A 60 16.08 -8.75 5.95
N ARG A 61 15.87 -8.27 4.72
CA ARG A 61 14.80 -8.73 3.83
C ARG A 61 15.24 -9.93 2.99
N GLU A 62 16.53 -10.02 2.66
CA GLU A 62 17.06 -11.14 1.86
C GLU A 62 17.04 -12.45 2.65
N ALA A 63 17.34 -12.40 3.94
CA ALA A 63 17.34 -13.57 4.82
C ALA A 63 15.94 -14.18 5.01
N THR A 64 14.86 -13.46 4.71
CA THR A 64 13.49 -14.04 4.72
C THR A 64 13.23 -14.96 3.52
N LEU A 65 14.16 -15.06 2.57
CA LEU A 65 14.06 -15.97 1.42
C LEU A 65 14.79 -17.30 1.65
N ALA A 66 15.35 -17.53 2.85
CA ALA A 66 15.97 -18.82 3.16
C ALA A 66 14.92 -19.95 3.06
N PRO A 67 15.29 -21.19 2.65
CA PRO A 67 14.33 -22.27 2.41
C PRO A 67 13.35 -22.55 3.55
N ASP A 68 13.80 -22.43 4.80
CA ASP A 68 13.02 -22.68 6.02
C ASP A 68 12.56 -21.39 6.72
N ALA A 69 12.65 -20.23 6.05
CA ALA A 69 12.19 -18.97 6.62
C ALA A 69 10.65 -18.93 6.67
N PRO A 70 10.06 -18.31 7.72
CA PRO A 70 8.61 -18.08 7.79
C PRO A 70 8.08 -17.30 6.60
N ARG A 71 6.90 -17.69 6.10
CA ARG A 71 6.19 -17.05 4.97
C ARG A 71 4.90 -16.38 5.44
N ILE A 72 4.40 -15.41 4.68
CA ILE A 72 3.12 -14.75 5.03
C ILE A 72 1.95 -15.63 4.57
N LEU A 73 1.99 -16.10 3.32
CA LEU A 73 0.99 -16.96 2.72
C LEU A 73 1.57 -18.36 2.48
N PRO A 74 0.72 -19.41 2.38
CA PRO A 74 1.18 -20.74 2.03
C PRO A 74 1.61 -20.82 0.54
N GLY A 75 2.59 -21.68 0.26
CA GLY A 75 3.09 -21.96 -1.10
C GLY A 75 4.23 -21.04 -1.56
N GLU A 76 4.69 -21.24 -2.79
CA GLU A 76 5.61 -20.30 -3.44
C GLU A 76 4.87 -19.00 -3.77
N GLU A 77 5.41 -17.87 -3.34
CA GLU A 77 4.83 -16.56 -3.65
C GLU A 77 5.58 -15.91 -4.81
N PHE A 78 4.85 -15.23 -5.71
CA PHE A 78 5.49 -14.33 -6.69
C PHE A 78 6.40 -13.29 -6.02
N GLY A 79 6.07 -12.91 -4.79
CA GLY A 79 6.84 -12.01 -3.95
C GLY A 79 8.11 -12.60 -3.36
N GLU A 80 8.46 -13.89 -3.57
CA GLU A 80 9.67 -14.54 -3.05
C GLU A 80 10.85 -14.51 -4.05
N ASP A 81 10.78 -13.69 -5.10
CA ASP A 81 11.90 -13.52 -6.02
C ASP A 81 13.07 -12.77 -5.33
N PRO A 82 14.29 -13.33 -5.27
CA PRO A 82 15.47 -12.60 -4.80
C PRO A 82 15.83 -11.41 -5.69
N ASN A 83 15.28 -11.29 -6.91
CA ASN A 83 15.47 -10.13 -7.78
C ASN A 83 14.40 -9.04 -7.60
N ALA A 84 13.43 -9.22 -6.70
CA ALA A 84 12.51 -8.16 -6.32
C ALA A 84 13.20 -7.16 -5.38
N LEU A 85 13.13 -5.86 -5.71
CA LEU A 85 13.71 -4.78 -4.90
C LEU A 85 13.24 -4.81 -3.43
N THR A 86 12.02 -5.29 -3.17
CA THR A 86 11.44 -5.43 -1.83
C THR A 86 12.09 -6.51 -0.97
N ASN A 87 12.89 -7.41 -1.56
CA ASN A 87 13.55 -8.52 -0.86
C ASN A 87 15.08 -8.41 -0.83
N MET A 88 15.65 -7.38 -1.44
CA MET A 88 17.10 -7.18 -1.46
C MET A 88 17.56 -6.42 -0.22
N ASP A 89 18.78 -6.73 0.24
CA ASP A 89 19.52 -5.87 1.16
C ASP A 89 20.65 -5.10 0.42
N PRO A 90 21.23 -4.05 1.04
CA PRO A 90 22.43 -3.41 0.53
C PRO A 90 23.60 -4.39 0.36
N PRO A 91 24.47 -4.22 -0.66
CA PRO A 91 24.54 -3.08 -1.59
C PRO A 91 23.64 -3.21 -2.83
N ARG A 92 23.14 -4.42 -3.14
CA ARG A 92 22.33 -4.66 -4.34
C ARG A 92 21.03 -3.86 -4.34
N HIS A 93 20.35 -3.84 -3.19
CA HIS A 93 19.19 -2.97 -2.97
C HIS A 93 19.51 -1.52 -3.32
N THR A 94 20.62 -0.97 -2.80
CA THR A 94 20.99 0.44 -2.97
C THR A 94 21.11 0.84 -4.44
N ARG A 95 21.75 -0.01 -5.27
CA ARG A 95 21.89 0.18 -6.72
C ARG A 95 20.52 0.30 -7.41
N VAL A 96 19.68 -0.72 -7.26
CA VAL A 96 18.34 -0.75 -7.88
C VAL A 96 17.46 0.37 -7.31
N ARG A 97 17.57 0.66 -6.01
CA ARG A 97 16.78 1.68 -5.32
C ARG A 97 17.07 3.10 -5.80
N ARG A 98 18.33 3.42 -6.12
CA ARG A 98 18.72 4.74 -6.66
C ARG A 98 18.02 5.03 -7.97
N ILE A 99 17.96 4.03 -8.85
CA ILE A 99 17.24 4.11 -10.14
C ILE A 99 15.76 4.45 -9.90
N VAL A 100 15.08 3.70 -9.05
CA VAL A 100 13.63 3.86 -8.80
C VAL A 100 13.30 5.18 -8.11
N THR A 101 14.10 5.59 -7.13
CA THR A 101 13.80 6.78 -6.31
C THR A 101 13.88 8.06 -7.15
N GLY A 102 14.75 8.12 -8.17
CA GLY A 102 14.83 9.25 -9.09
C GLY A 102 13.55 9.43 -9.94
N ILE A 103 12.90 8.32 -10.28
CA ILE A 103 11.70 8.30 -11.14
C ILE A 103 10.50 8.94 -10.42
N PHE A 104 10.29 8.66 -9.13
CA PHE A 104 9.19 9.21 -8.33
C PHE A 104 9.58 10.48 -7.55
N SER A 105 10.57 11.21 -8.06
CA SER A 105 10.99 12.48 -7.47
C SER A 105 9.86 13.53 -7.50
N PRO A 106 9.85 14.51 -6.58
CA PRO A 106 8.86 15.59 -6.59
C PRO A 106 8.77 16.35 -7.93
N ARG A 107 9.89 16.44 -8.66
CA ARG A 107 9.95 17.05 -9.99
C ARG A 107 9.10 16.27 -11.00
N ASN A 108 9.23 14.95 -11.05
CA ASN A 108 8.50 14.11 -12.00
C ASN A 108 7.02 14.04 -11.63
N VAL A 109 6.70 13.89 -10.34
CA VAL A 109 5.31 13.93 -9.87
C VAL A 109 4.63 15.25 -10.25
N LYS A 110 5.33 16.39 -10.12
CA LYS A 110 4.82 17.69 -10.59
C LYS A 110 4.59 17.72 -12.11
N ALA A 111 5.45 17.08 -12.90
CA ALA A 111 5.27 16.98 -14.35
C ALA A 111 4.04 16.13 -14.74
N TRP A 112 3.70 15.12 -13.94
CA TRP A 112 2.52 14.28 -14.14
C TRP A 112 1.20 14.91 -13.67
N HIS A 113 1.26 16.01 -12.90
CA HIS A 113 0.09 16.67 -12.34
C HIS A 113 -1.05 16.92 -13.35
N PRO A 114 -0.82 17.47 -14.57
CA PRO A 114 -1.91 17.71 -15.52
C PRO A 114 -2.63 16.43 -15.94
N LYS A 115 -1.89 15.33 -16.10
CA LYS A 115 -2.42 14.02 -16.50
C LYS A 115 -3.22 13.38 -15.36
N ILE A 116 -2.70 13.43 -14.14
CA ILE A 116 -3.39 12.93 -12.94
C ILE A 116 -4.69 13.72 -12.71
N LEU A 117 -4.64 15.05 -12.83
CA LEU A 117 -5.82 15.90 -12.70
C LEU A 117 -6.88 15.59 -13.76
N ALA A 118 -6.48 15.40 -15.02
CA ALA A 118 -7.40 15.05 -16.11
C ALA A 118 -8.11 13.71 -15.85
N ILE A 119 -7.37 12.68 -15.39
CA ILE A 119 -7.96 11.39 -14.99
C ILE A 119 -8.92 11.58 -13.82
N THR A 120 -8.53 12.34 -12.80
CA THR A 120 -9.35 12.59 -11.62
C THR A 120 -10.67 13.30 -11.98
N GLU A 121 -10.61 14.33 -12.81
CA GLU A 121 -11.79 15.07 -13.29
C GLU A 121 -12.69 14.19 -14.16
N HIS A 122 -12.11 13.41 -15.09
CA HIS A 122 -12.86 12.51 -15.94
C HIS A 122 -13.61 11.43 -15.14
N LEU A 123 -12.97 10.84 -14.14
CA LEU A 123 -13.62 9.87 -13.24
C LEU A 123 -14.71 10.53 -12.41
N THR A 124 -14.50 11.78 -11.98
CA THR A 124 -15.54 12.55 -11.27
C THR A 124 -16.73 12.85 -12.18
N ASP A 125 -16.50 13.21 -13.44
CA ASP A 125 -17.56 13.42 -14.43
C ASP A 125 -18.35 12.12 -14.68
N GLY A 126 -17.65 10.98 -14.80
CA GLY A 126 -18.26 9.66 -14.93
C GLY A 126 -19.12 9.30 -13.71
N LEU A 127 -18.62 9.54 -12.49
CA LEU A 127 -19.38 9.36 -11.25
C LEU A 127 -20.64 10.24 -11.23
N VAL A 128 -20.53 11.53 -11.59
CA VAL A 128 -21.67 12.45 -11.64
C VAL A 128 -22.72 12.02 -12.67
N ALA A 129 -22.28 11.57 -13.85
CA ALA A 129 -23.16 11.13 -14.92
C ALA A 129 -23.96 9.85 -14.58
N GLN A 130 -23.44 8.99 -13.70
CA GLN A 130 -24.17 7.81 -13.20
C GLN A 130 -25.37 8.19 -12.32
N GLY A 131 -25.37 9.40 -11.73
CA GLY A 131 -26.40 9.84 -10.80
C GLY A 131 -26.20 9.29 -9.38
N THR A 132 -27.20 9.49 -8.50
CA THR A 132 -27.13 9.03 -7.11
C THR A 132 -28.24 8.00 -6.81
N PRO A 133 -27.98 6.99 -5.95
CA PRO A 133 -26.70 6.66 -5.34
C PRO A 133 -25.71 6.02 -6.33
N ALA A 134 -24.41 6.20 -6.09
CA ALA A 134 -23.34 5.56 -6.86
C ALA A 134 -22.33 4.88 -5.93
N ASP A 135 -21.61 3.89 -6.45
CA ASP A 135 -20.55 3.21 -5.71
C ASP A 135 -19.19 3.89 -5.96
N LEU A 136 -18.68 4.57 -4.94
CA LEU A 136 -17.43 5.32 -5.06
C LEU A 136 -16.22 4.41 -5.33
N ILE A 137 -16.29 3.14 -4.89
CA ILE A 137 -15.18 2.19 -5.07
C ILE A 137 -14.98 1.91 -6.55
N SER A 138 -16.00 1.37 -7.21
CA SER A 138 -15.92 0.97 -8.62
C SER A 138 -15.88 2.15 -9.58
N ALA A 139 -16.44 3.30 -9.20
CA ALA A 139 -16.50 4.48 -10.08
C ALA A 139 -15.29 5.41 -9.96
N PHE A 140 -14.59 5.42 -8.82
CA PHE A 140 -13.56 6.43 -8.55
C PHE A 140 -12.30 5.89 -7.85
N THR A 141 -12.42 5.28 -6.66
CA THR A 141 -11.22 4.99 -5.85
C THR A 141 -10.34 3.89 -6.42
N VAL A 142 -10.95 2.86 -7.04
CA VAL A 142 -10.21 1.79 -7.74
C VAL A 142 -9.73 2.27 -9.12
N PRO A 143 -10.58 2.88 -9.98
CA PRO A 143 -10.15 3.34 -11.30
C PRO A 143 -9.04 4.40 -11.28
N LEU A 144 -9.00 5.29 -10.28
CA LEU A 144 -8.06 6.41 -10.26
C LEU A 144 -6.58 5.96 -10.30
N PRO A 145 -6.06 5.24 -9.29
CA PRO A 145 -4.64 4.90 -9.24
C PRO A 145 -4.24 3.88 -10.32
N ILE A 146 -5.13 2.94 -10.71
CA ILE A 146 -4.80 2.01 -11.82
C ILE A 146 -4.69 2.74 -13.15
N GLN A 147 -5.58 3.69 -13.45
CA GLN A 147 -5.50 4.47 -14.69
C GLN A 147 -4.24 5.34 -14.71
N ILE A 148 -3.88 5.96 -13.58
CA ILE A 148 -2.64 6.74 -13.46
C ILE A 148 -1.44 5.84 -13.72
N MET A 149 -1.32 4.70 -13.04
CA MET A 149 -0.18 3.81 -13.22
C MET A 149 -0.07 3.26 -14.63
N CYS A 150 -1.18 2.80 -15.23
CA CYS A 150 -1.20 2.34 -16.62
C CYS A 150 -0.76 3.45 -17.58
N GLU A 151 -1.28 4.66 -17.40
CA GLU A 151 -0.96 5.80 -18.24
C GLU A 151 0.52 6.23 -18.10
N LEU A 152 1.06 6.24 -16.88
CA LEU A 152 2.46 6.57 -16.63
C LEU A 152 3.40 5.52 -17.21
N LEU A 153 3.03 4.24 -17.15
CA LEU A 153 3.83 3.14 -17.69
C LEU A 153 3.65 2.91 -19.19
N GLY A 154 2.79 3.69 -19.86
CA GLY A 154 2.55 3.52 -21.29
C GLY A 154 1.79 2.23 -21.64
N VAL A 155 0.98 1.74 -20.71
CA VAL A 155 0.08 0.60 -20.91
C VAL A 155 -1.13 1.03 -21.75
N PRO A 156 -1.46 0.33 -22.84
CA PRO A 156 -2.65 0.62 -23.63
C PRO A 156 -3.94 0.58 -22.80
N PRO A 157 -4.88 1.54 -22.99
CA PRO A 157 -6.13 1.55 -22.23
C PRO A 157 -6.96 0.27 -22.30
N ALA A 158 -6.90 -0.44 -23.44
CA ALA A 158 -7.62 -1.70 -23.65
C ALA A 158 -7.12 -2.86 -22.79
N ASP A 159 -5.91 -2.77 -22.23
CA ASP A 159 -5.33 -3.85 -21.41
C ASP A 159 -5.52 -3.64 -19.90
N ARG A 160 -6.05 -2.48 -19.46
CA ARG A 160 -6.18 -2.11 -18.04
C ARG A 160 -6.89 -3.17 -17.19
N GLU A 161 -7.97 -3.76 -17.71
CA GLU A 161 -8.74 -4.80 -17.00
C GLU A 161 -7.92 -6.07 -16.73
N LYS A 162 -6.97 -6.41 -17.61
CA LYS A 162 -6.05 -7.55 -17.40
C LYS A 162 -5.16 -7.30 -16.18
N PHE A 163 -4.60 -6.10 -16.07
CA PHE A 163 -3.74 -5.73 -14.94
C PHE A 163 -4.49 -5.74 -13.61
N GLN A 164 -5.73 -5.27 -13.59
CA GLN A 164 -6.58 -5.34 -12.40
C GLN A 164 -6.78 -6.80 -11.99
N THR A 165 -7.18 -7.65 -12.94
CA THR A 165 -7.44 -9.07 -12.71
C THR A 165 -6.20 -9.80 -12.17
N TRP A 166 -5.05 -9.63 -12.83
CA TRP A 166 -3.80 -10.25 -12.37
C TRP A 166 -3.38 -9.74 -10.98
N THR A 167 -3.51 -8.44 -10.73
CA THR A 167 -3.17 -7.87 -9.42
C THR A 167 -4.05 -8.45 -8.33
N ASP A 168 -5.38 -8.46 -8.51
CA ASP A 168 -6.35 -9.00 -7.55
C ASP A 168 -6.12 -10.49 -7.25
N MET A 169 -5.70 -11.27 -8.24
CA MET A 169 -5.34 -12.68 -8.04
C MET A 169 -4.06 -12.82 -7.22
N ILE A 170 -2.97 -12.11 -7.55
CA ILE A 170 -1.65 -12.31 -6.92
C ILE A 170 -1.67 -12.03 -5.41
N ILE A 171 -2.37 -10.97 -4.99
CA ILE A 171 -2.47 -10.49 -3.60
C ILE A 171 -3.42 -11.30 -2.71
N SER A 172 -4.17 -12.23 -3.31
CA SER A 172 -5.21 -12.94 -2.60
C SER A 172 -4.64 -13.85 -1.53
N SER A 173 -5.21 -13.79 -0.32
CA SER A 173 -4.84 -14.70 0.76
C SER A 173 -5.66 -15.99 0.73
N THR A 174 -6.97 -15.91 0.45
CA THR A 174 -7.85 -17.09 0.42
C THR A 174 -8.88 -17.11 -0.72
N ALA A 175 -8.95 -16.05 -1.54
CA ALA A 175 -9.95 -15.94 -2.60
C ALA A 175 -9.64 -16.77 -3.87
N PHE A 176 -8.36 -17.12 -4.07
CA PHE A 176 -7.84 -17.89 -5.21
C PHE A 176 -6.87 -18.98 -4.75
N THR A 177 -6.72 -20.06 -5.53
CA THR A 177 -5.77 -21.14 -5.22
C THR A 177 -4.33 -20.73 -5.47
N VAL A 178 -3.38 -21.48 -4.93
CA VAL A 178 -1.94 -21.24 -5.15
C VAL A 178 -1.59 -21.33 -6.64
N GLU A 179 -2.17 -22.29 -7.37
CA GLU A 179 -1.94 -22.49 -8.80
C GLU A 179 -2.47 -21.30 -9.63
N GLU A 180 -3.65 -20.78 -9.30
CA GLU A 180 -4.23 -19.60 -9.95
C GLU A 180 -3.36 -18.36 -9.75
N ARG A 181 -2.82 -18.17 -8.54
CA ARG A 181 -1.91 -17.07 -8.21
C ARG A 181 -0.60 -17.15 -9.02
N ILE A 182 -0.01 -18.34 -9.12
CA ILE A 182 1.21 -18.58 -9.89
C ILE A 182 0.96 -18.35 -11.39
N ALA A 183 -0.17 -18.83 -11.92
CA ALA A 183 -0.53 -18.61 -13.32
C ALA A 183 -0.69 -17.11 -13.64
N ALA A 184 -1.45 -16.37 -12.82
CA ALA A 184 -1.63 -14.92 -12.99
C ALA A 184 -0.28 -14.16 -12.94
N ALA A 185 0.60 -14.52 -12.01
CA ALA A 185 1.94 -13.95 -11.92
C ALA A 185 2.80 -14.21 -13.18
N GLY A 186 2.70 -15.43 -13.73
CA GLY A 186 3.38 -15.82 -14.96
C GLY A 186 2.86 -15.06 -16.19
N GLU A 187 1.54 -14.94 -16.34
CA GLU A 187 0.90 -14.18 -17.41
C GLU A 187 1.23 -12.69 -17.34
N PHE A 188 1.14 -12.10 -16.15
CA PHE A 188 1.46 -10.70 -15.92
C PHE A 188 2.93 -10.42 -16.26
N SER A 189 3.85 -11.25 -15.78
CA SER A 189 5.28 -11.15 -16.12
C SER A 189 5.53 -11.32 -17.62
N GLY A 190 4.78 -12.21 -18.29
CA GLY A 190 4.82 -12.40 -19.74
C GLY A 190 4.41 -11.15 -20.51
N TYR A 191 3.26 -10.56 -20.15
CA TYR A 191 2.79 -9.31 -20.75
C TYR A 191 3.79 -8.17 -20.55
N VAL A 192 4.34 -8.02 -19.34
CA VAL A 192 5.32 -6.96 -19.05
C VAL A 192 6.59 -7.11 -19.90
N ARG A 193 7.05 -8.35 -20.16
CA ARG A 193 8.17 -8.57 -21.09
C ARG A 193 7.84 -8.09 -22.51
N GLU A 194 6.63 -8.37 -22.99
CA GLU A 194 6.18 -7.92 -24.32
C GLU A 194 6.09 -6.39 -24.37
N LEU A 195 5.55 -5.76 -23.32
CA LEU A 195 5.48 -4.31 -23.21
C LEU A 195 6.88 -3.67 -23.23
N ILE A 196 7.81 -4.20 -22.42
CA ILE A 196 9.21 -3.74 -22.41
C ILE A 196 9.82 -3.88 -23.81
N ALA A 197 9.64 -5.02 -24.46
CA ALA A 197 10.19 -5.27 -25.80
C ALA A 197 9.61 -4.31 -26.85
N ALA A 198 8.30 -4.06 -26.82
CA ALA A 198 7.61 -3.16 -27.75
C ALA A 198 8.03 -1.69 -27.57
N ARG A 199 8.45 -1.31 -26.37
CA ARG A 199 8.84 0.07 -26.05
C ARG A 199 10.34 0.35 -26.17
N ARG A 200 11.17 -0.67 -26.39
CA ARG A 200 12.60 -0.46 -26.64
C ARG A 200 12.82 0.38 -27.89
N GLY A 201 13.49 1.52 -27.72
CA GLY A 201 13.74 2.46 -28.81
C GLY A 201 12.54 3.37 -29.13
N SER A 202 11.51 3.39 -28.27
CA SER A 202 10.48 4.43 -28.32
C SER A 202 11.08 5.80 -28.00
N GLU A 203 10.57 6.84 -28.66
CA GLU A 203 10.87 8.25 -28.37
C GLU A 203 9.84 8.86 -27.38
N ASP A 204 8.92 8.05 -26.86
CA ASP A 204 7.97 8.47 -25.84
C ASP A 204 8.64 8.72 -24.47
N ASP A 205 7.95 9.49 -23.62
CA ASP A 205 8.38 9.82 -22.26
C ASP A 205 7.63 8.97 -21.18
N ALA A 206 7.32 7.70 -21.46
CA ALA A 206 6.67 6.87 -20.45
C ALA A 206 7.67 6.44 -19.34
N LEU A 207 7.15 6.20 -18.14
CA LEU A 207 7.94 5.78 -16.98
C LEU A 207 8.75 4.51 -17.27
N ILE A 208 8.18 3.59 -18.04
CA ILE A 208 8.86 2.35 -18.43
C ILE A 208 10.06 2.61 -19.37
N ASP A 209 10.01 3.65 -20.19
CA ASP A 209 11.12 4.03 -21.09
C ASP A 209 12.30 4.56 -20.27
N ALA A 210 11.99 5.32 -19.20
CA ALA A 210 12.97 5.74 -18.21
C ALA A 210 13.58 4.55 -17.46
N LEU A 211 12.79 3.51 -17.11
CA LEU A 211 13.30 2.28 -16.49
C LEU A 211 14.19 1.48 -17.43
N ILE A 212 13.81 1.34 -18.71
CA ILE A 212 14.59 0.65 -19.74
C ILE A 212 15.96 1.31 -19.94
N SER A 213 15.98 2.65 -19.91
CA SER A 213 17.18 3.44 -20.15
C SER A 213 18.04 3.65 -18.91
N ALA A 214 17.48 3.40 -17.72
CA ALA A 214 18.15 3.69 -16.46
C ALA A 214 19.40 2.84 -16.23
N HIS A 215 20.40 3.50 -15.63
CA HIS A 215 21.63 2.86 -15.21
C HIS A 215 22.16 3.50 -13.92
N ASP A 216 22.87 2.72 -13.09
CA ASP A 216 23.62 3.18 -11.92
C ASP A 216 25.09 2.80 -12.14
N GLU A 217 26.01 3.77 -12.06
CA GLU A 217 27.46 3.56 -12.30
C GLU A 217 27.81 2.85 -13.63
N GLY A 218 26.92 2.93 -14.63
CA GLY A 218 27.07 2.30 -15.95
C GLY A 218 26.41 0.92 -16.06
N GLU A 219 25.87 0.37 -14.97
CA GLU A 219 25.11 -0.87 -14.97
C GLU A 219 23.62 -0.61 -15.16
N ARG A 220 23.00 -1.31 -16.12
CA ARG A 220 21.55 -1.29 -16.32
C ARG A 220 20.85 -2.33 -15.45
N LEU A 221 19.54 -2.17 -15.28
CA LEU A 221 18.70 -3.25 -14.78
C LEU A 221 18.82 -4.46 -15.71
N SER A 222 19.00 -5.65 -15.13
CA SER A 222 18.83 -6.89 -15.89
C SER A 222 17.37 -7.04 -16.34
N GLU A 223 17.13 -7.88 -17.35
CA GLU A 223 15.77 -8.18 -17.83
C GLU A 223 14.84 -8.63 -16.70
N ALA A 224 15.35 -9.50 -15.81
CA ALA A 224 14.59 -10.00 -14.67
C ALA A 224 14.27 -8.87 -13.67
N GLU A 225 15.24 -8.02 -13.35
CA GLU A 225 15.03 -6.86 -12.46
C GLU A 225 14.03 -5.86 -13.06
N LEU A 226 14.11 -5.58 -14.36
CA LEU A 226 13.23 -4.65 -15.04
C LEU A 226 11.78 -5.16 -15.06
N VAL A 227 11.57 -6.44 -15.38
CA VAL A 227 10.23 -7.05 -15.38
C VAL A 227 9.64 -7.04 -13.98
N HIS A 228 10.35 -7.54 -12.98
CA HIS A 228 9.84 -7.59 -11.60
C HIS A 228 9.58 -6.21 -11.03
N LEU A 229 10.47 -5.25 -11.29
CA LEU A 229 10.26 -3.87 -10.88
C LEU A 229 9.01 -3.28 -11.52
N THR A 230 8.79 -3.51 -12.82
CA THR A 230 7.61 -3.01 -13.52
C THR A 230 6.32 -3.63 -12.97
N VAL A 231 6.29 -4.94 -12.76
CA VAL A 231 5.13 -5.63 -12.13
C VAL A 231 4.88 -5.07 -10.73
N MET A 232 5.93 -4.93 -9.91
CA MET A 232 5.82 -4.41 -8.55
C MET A 232 5.29 -2.97 -8.52
N LEU A 233 5.76 -2.09 -9.41
CA LEU A 233 5.29 -0.71 -9.48
C LEU A 233 3.78 -0.63 -9.79
N ILE A 234 3.28 -1.48 -10.68
CA ILE A 234 1.85 -1.52 -11.01
C ILE A 234 1.04 -2.00 -9.82
N MET A 235 1.41 -3.13 -9.23
CA MET A 235 0.69 -3.71 -8.10
C MET A 235 0.69 -2.77 -6.89
N ALA A 236 1.86 -2.26 -6.51
CA ALA A 236 2.02 -1.40 -5.34
C ALA A 236 1.35 -0.03 -5.54
N GLY A 237 1.41 0.53 -6.76
CA GLY A 237 0.87 1.85 -7.07
C GLY A 237 -0.66 1.90 -7.12
N TYR A 238 -1.30 0.82 -7.55
CA TYR A 238 -2.76 0.75 -7.67
C TYR A 238 -3.44 0.47 -6.32
N GLU A 239 -3.21 -0.69 -5.74
CA GLU A 239 -4.18 -1.24 -4.77
C GLU A 239 -4.09 -0.57 -3.39
N THR A 240 -2.87 -0.26 -2.95
CA THR A 240 -2.65 0.40 -1.66
C THR A 240 -3.20 1.82 -1.67
N THR A 241 -2.99 2.57 -2.76
CA THR A 241 -3.51 3.93 -2.96
C THR A 241 -5.03 3.94 -3.01
N ALA A 242 -5.64 3.01 -3.76
CA ALA A 242 -7.10 2.85 -3.83
C ALA A 242 -7.70 2.58 -2.45
N THR A 243 -7.05 1.70 -1.67
CA THR A 243 -7.50 1.33 -0.33
C THR A 243 -7.40 2.50 0.66
N VAL A 244 -6.29 3.23 0.66
CA VAL A 244 -6.13 4.43 1.51
C VAL A 244 -7.17 5.49 1.16
N LEU A 245 -7.41 5.73 -0.13
CA LEU A 245 -8.40 6.69 -0.58
C LEU A 245 -9.82 6.29 -0.13
N ALA A 246 -10.20 5.04 -0.34
CA ALA A 246 -11.51 4.51 0.06
C ALA A 246 -11.74 4.61 1.57
N ARG A 247 -10.77 4.14 2.37
CA ARG A 247 -10.83 4.21 3.84
C ARG A 247 -10.83 5.65 4.34
N GLY A 248 -10.06 6.51 3.68
CA GLY A 248 -9.96 7.93 4.00
C GLY A 248 -11.27 8.67 3.76
N VAL A 249 -11.90 8.48 2.59
CA VAL A 249 -13.22 9.04 2.30
C VAL A 249 -14.26 8.49 3.28
N LEU A 250 -14.29 7.18 3.52
CA LEU A 250 -15.19 6.61 4.53
C LEU A 250 -15.02 7.29 5.90
N SER A 251 -13.78 7.47 6.37
CA SER A 251 -13.49 8.14 7.65
C SER A 251 -13.93 9.61 7.66
N LEU A 252 -13.74 10.32 6.56
CA LEU A 252 -14.21 11.70 6.41
C LEU A 252 -15.74 11.82 6.46
N LEU A 253 -16.45 10.86 5.85
CA LEU A 253 -17.91 10.84 5.82
C LEU A 253 -18.52 10.38 7.14
N THR A 254 -17.94 9.41 7.84
CA THR A 254 -18.47 8.91 9.12
C THR A 254 -18.16 9.81 10.31
N THR A 255 -17.18 10.71 10.19
CA THR A 255 -16.83 11.69 11.23
C THR A 255 -17.27 13.12 10.89
N ASP A 256 -18.04 13.30 9.82
CA ASP A 256 -18.51 14.59 9.31
C ASP A 256 -17.39 15.62 9.01
N GLN A 257 -16.14 15.17 8.88
CA GLN A 257 -14.98 16.03 8.59
C GLN A 257 -14.81 16.35 7.10
N TYR A 258 -15.54 15.67 6.21
CA TYR A 258 -15.59 16.03 4.79
C TYR A 258 -16.02 17.48 4.56
N ARG A 259 -17.02 17.95 5.33
CA ARG A 259 -17.53 19.32 5.25
C ARG A 259 -16.51 20.37 5.70
N VAL A 260 -15.59 19.98 6.58
CA VAL A 260 -14.45 20.82 6.99
C VAL A 260 -13.51 21.03 5.80
N LEU A 261 -13.15 19.97 5.08
CA LEU A 261 -12.30 20.07 3.90
C LEU A 261 -12.94 20.88 2.78
N CYS A 262 -14.27 20.84 2.65
CA CYS A 262 -15.00 21.69 1.71
C CYS A 262 -14.92 23.19 2.07
N ALA A 263 -14.90 23.51 3.37
CA ALA A 263 -14.84 24.89 3.84
C ALA A 263 -13.41 25.46 3.87
N GLU A 264 -12.42 24.59 4.13
CA GLU A 264 -11.01 24.93 4.34
C GLU A 264 -10.12 24.02 3.46
N PRO A 265 -10.16 24.15 2.11
CA PRO A 265 -9.42 23.28 1.21
C PRO A 265 -7.90 23.33 1.40
N GLU A 266 -7.37 24.41 1.99
CA GLU A 266 -5.95 24.57 2.30
C GLU A 266 -5.41 23.55 3.31
N ILE A 267 -6.27 22.90 4.12
CA ILE A 267 -5.83 21.88 5.08
C ILE A 267 -5.75 20.48 4.47
N ILE A 268 -6.21 20.28 3.23
CA ILE A 268 -6.22 18.97 2.55
C ILE A 268 -4.83 18.30 2.56
N PRO A 269 -3.70 18.98 2.32
CA PRO A 269 -2.39 18.35 2.41
C PRO A 269 -2.11 17.72 3.79
N GLY A 270 -2.50 18.36 4.88
CA GLY A 270 -2.39 17.80 6.23
C GLY A 270 -3.38 16.67 6.48
N ALA A 271 -4.60 16.80 5.97
CA ALA A 271 -5.61 15.75 6.05
C ALA A 271 -5.16 14.46 5.36
N VAL A 272 -4.44 14.55 4.23
CA VAL A 272 -3.87 13.37 3.53
C VAL A 272 -2.93 12.57 4.44
N GLU A 273 -2.11 13.23 5.26
CA GLU A 273 -1.25 12.51 6.22
C GLU A 273 -2.07 11.82 7.32
N GLU A 274 -3.17 12.41 7.77
CA GLU A 274 -4.10 11.75 8.71
C GLU A 274 -4.83 10.55 8.05
N LEU A 275 -5.23 10.67 6.78
CA LEU A 275 -5.78 9.55 6.01
C LEU A 275 -4.78 8.39 5.94
N LEU A 276 -3.51 8.69 5.68
CA LEU A 276 -2.45 7.69 5.62
C LEU A 276 -2.19 7.04 6.97
N ARG A 277 -2.17 7.81 8.06
CA ARG A 277 -2.01 7.29 9.42
C ARG A 277 -3.18 6.39 9.82
N TYR A 278 -4.40 6.90 9.68
CA TYR A 278 -5.61 6.28 10.18
C TYR A 278 -6.08 5.12 9.29
N GLY A 279 -5.96 5.31 7.98
CA GLY A 279 -6.42 4.42 6.91
C GLY A 279 -5.37 3.43 6.43
N MET A 280 -4.41 3.01 7.28
CA MET A 280 -3.42 1.99 6.93
C MET A 280 -4.09 0.77 6.28
N PRO A 281 -3.67 0.37 5.06
CA PRO A 281 -4.38 -0.64 4.29
C PRO A 281 -4.14 -2.08 4.76
N SER A 282 -3.12 -2.35 5.57
CA SER A 282 -2.78 -3.69 6.08
C SER A 282 -2.34 -3.64 7.55
N ASP A 283 -2.61 -4.71 8.31
CA ASP A 283 -2.24 -4.81 9.73
C ASP A 283 -0.78 -5.13 9.98
N GLY A 284 -0.12 -5.75 9.00
CA GLY A 284 1.25 -6.24 9.07
C GLY A 284 2.08 -5.72 7.91
N GLY A 285 3.35 -5.42 8.20
CA GLY A 285 4.35 -5.12 7.19
C GLY A 285 5.05 -6.37 6.68
N LEU A 286 5.89 -6.15 5.69
CA LEU A 286 6.79 -7.17 5.16
C LEU A 286 7.77 -7.67 6.25
N LEU A 287 7.94 -9.00 6.31
CA LEU A 287 8.79 -9.70 7.29
C LEU A 287 10.25 -9.24 7.23
N ARG A 288 10.97 -9.28 8.35
CA ARG A 288 12.44 -9.12 8.36
C ARG A 288 13.05 -10.15 9.30
N MET A 289 14.19 -10.71 8.94
CA MET A 289 14.92 -11.63 9.81
C MET A 289 16.11 -10.91 10.43
N ALA A 290 16.27 -11.05 11.75
CA ALA A 290 17.44 -10.51 12.45
C ALA A 290 18.70 -11.32 12.09
N THR A 291 19.74 -10.67 11.57
CA THR A 291 21.03 -11.32 11.22
C THR A 291 22.00 -11.38 12.41
N SER A 292 21.70 -10.64 13.48
CA SER A 292 22.41 -10.65 14.76
C SER A 292 21.42 -10.33 15.88
N ASP A 293 21.83 -10.49 17.15
CA ASP A 293 21.00 -10.09 18.28
C ASP A 293 20.80 -8.57 18.30
N VAL A 294 19.54 -8.11 18.27
CA VAL A 294 19.16 -6.70 18.28
C VAL A 294 18.36 -6.37 19.52
N ARG A 295 18.76 -5.32 20.25
CA ARG A 295 18.01 -4.78 21.38
C ARG A 295 17.02 -3.72 20.89
N LEU A 296 15.74 -4.04 20.93
CA LEU A 296 14.64 -3.11 20.76
C LEU A 296 14.23 -2.50 22.11
N PRO A 297 13.54 -1.34 22.14
CA PRO A 297 12.98 -0.76 23.36
C PRO A 297 12.19 -1.76 24.21
N SER A 298 11.43 -2.63 23.56
CA SER A 298 10.56 -3.60 24.22
C SER A 298 11.18 -4.97 24.51
N GLY A 299 12.43 -5.23 24.09
CA GLY A 299 13.04 -6.55 24.27
C GLY A 299 14.23 -6.83 23.36
N VAL A 300 14.67 -8.08 23.32
CA VAL A 300 15.78 -8.51 22.44
C VAL A 300 15.23 -9.48 21.41
N VAL A 301 15.46 -9.17 20.13
CA VAL A 301 15.25 -10.09 19.02
C VAL A 301 16.57 -10.79 18.75
N ARG A 302 16.58 -12.12 18.78
CA ARG A 302 17.78 -12.94 18.57
C ARG A 302 18.06 -13.15 17.08
N ALA A 303 19.31 -13.39 16.76
CA ALA A 303 19.70 -13.80 15.41
C ALA A 303 18.86 -15.00 14.92
N GLY A 304 18.40 -14.93 13.67
CA GLY A 304 17.51 -15.90 13.03
C GLY A 304 16.01 -15.72 13.34
N GLN A 305 15.64 -14.88 14.30
CA GLN A 305 14.22 -14.61 14.55
C GLN A 305 13.63 -13.71 13.46
N THR A 306 12.45 -14.07 12.98
CA THR A 306 11.68 -13.28 12.01
C THR A 306 10.70 -12.37 12.73
N VAL A 307 10.67 -11.11 12.31
CA VAL A 307 9.86 -10.05 12.88
C VAL A 307 8.91 -9.47 11.82
N MET A 308 7.63 -9.35 12.16
CA MET A 308 6.65 -8.59 11.41
C MET A 308 6.43 -7.21 12.07
N PRO A 309 6.79 -6.10 11.41
CA PRO A 309 6.46 -4.76 11.90
C PRO A 309 4.99 -4.41 11.62
N SER A 310 4.18 -4.12 12.65
CA SER A 310 2.80 -3.66 12.47
C SER A 310 2.74 -2.13 12.39
N MET A 311 2.75 -1.59 11.16
CA MET A 311 2.56 -0.15 10.92
C MET A 311 1.15 0.31 11.32
N ALA A 312 0.12 -0.54 11.17
CA ALA A 312 -1.23 -0.23 11.62
C ALA A 312 -1.28 0.01 13.14
N SER A 313 -0.58 -0.80 13.94
CA SER A 313 -0.48 -0.56 15.38
C SER A 313 0.39 0.65 15.71
N ALA A 314 1.56 0.79 15.07
CA ALA A 314 2.47 1.91 15.30
C ALA A 314 1.80 3.27 15.03
N ASN A 315 1.00 3.37 13.96
CA ASN A 315 0.22 4.56 13.62
C ASN A 315 -0.90 4.88 14.62
N ARG A 316 -1.16 3.99 15.58
CA ARG A 316 -2.13 4.12 16.68
C ARG A 316 -1.44 4.12 18.05
N ASP A 317 -0.13 4.33 18.10
CA ASP A 317 0.62 4.34 19.37
C ASP A 317 0.39 5.66 20.14
N PRO A 318 -0.18 5.63 21.35
CA PRO A 318 -0.42 6.83 22.14
C PRO A 318 0.86 7.55 22.61
N GLU A 319 2.03 6.88 22.58
CA GLU A 319 3.31 7.53 22.90
C GLU A 319 3.73 8.56 21.82
N VAL A 320 3.21 8.43 20.60
CA VAL A 320 3.53 9.32 19.46
C VAL A 320 2.31 10.13 19.03
N PHE A 321 1.12 9.54 19.06
CA PHE A 321 -0.11 10.17 18.61
C PHE A 321 -1.08 10.35 19.78
N PRO A 322 -1.26 11.58 20.31
CA PRO A 322 -2.34 11.86 21.26
C PRO A 322 -3.70 11.51 20.65
N ASP A 323 -4.58 10.91 21.45
CA ASP A 323 -5.87 10.36 21.01
C ASP A 323 -5.74 9.56 19.70
N PRO A 324 -4.97 8.46 19.68
CA PRO A 324 -4.57 7.80 18.45
C PRO A 324 -5.75 7.19 17.67
N GLU A 325 -6.82 6.83 18.38
CA GLU A 325 -8.03 6.27 17.81
C GLU A 325 -8.98 7.32 17.25
N ARG A 326 -8.72 8.61 17.47
CA ARG A 326 -9.49 9.70 16.88
C ARG A 326 -8.89 10.08 15.51
N PHE A 327 -9.75 10.06 14.50
CA PHE A 327 -9.47 10.65 13.19
C PHE A 327 -9.62 12.18 13.29
N ASP A 328 -8.57 12.92 12.94
CA ASP A 328 -8.56 14.38 13.01
C ASP A 328 -7.82 14.99 11.81
N VAL A 329 -8.56 15.57 10.87
CA VAL A 329 -7.99 16.18 9.64
C VAL A 329 -7.11 17.40 9.93
N ARG A 330 -7.13 17.92 11.17
CA ARG A 330 -6.29 19.03 11.63
C ARG A 330 -5.13 18.58 12.51
N ARG A 331 -4.84 17.27 12.60
CA ARG A 331 -3.69 16.77 13.35
C ARG A 331 -2.40 17.45 12.83
N ALA A 332 -1.73 18.20 13.70
CA ALA A 332 -0.61 19.06 13.31
C ALA A 332 0.66 18.27 12.98
N GLU A 333 1.00 17.26 13.78
CA GLU A 333 2.14 16.37 13.55
C GLU A 333 1.64 14.96 13.26
N CYS A 334 2.04 14.43 12.10
CA CYS A 334 1.64 13.10 11.66
C CYS A 334 2.85 12.30 11.17
N PRO A 335 3.82 11.95 12.04
CA PRO A 335 4.99 11.14 11.67
C PRO A 335 4.58 9.66 11.50
N HIS A 336 3.61 9.37 10.66
CA HIS A 336 3.09 8.02 10.45
C HIS A 336 4.11 7.14 9.69
N LEU A 337 4.05 5.82 9.92
CA LEU A 337 4.93 4.83 9.30
C LEU A 337 4.27 4.09 8.13
N THR A 338 3.17 4.61 7.58
CA THR A 338 2.41 3.99 6.46
C THR A 338 3.27 3.73 5.22
N PHE A 339 4.25 4.60 4.96
CA PHE A 339 5.20 4.43 3.87
C PHE A 339 6.46 3.64 4.29
N GLY A 340 6.46 3.02 5.47
CA GLY A 340 7.66 2.46 6.08
C GLY A 340 8.67 3.53 6.47
N GLN A 341 9.91 3.10 6.71
CA GLN A 341 11.05 3.95 7.06
C GLN A 341 12.35 3.23 6.65
N GLY A 342 13.46 3.96 6.54
CA GLY A 342 14.77 3.39 6.26
C GLY A 342 14.98 3.04 4.78
N PRO A 343 15.85 2.06 4.46
CA PRO A 343 16.20 1.71 3.07
C PRO A 343 14.98 1.39 2.19
N HIS A 344 13.95 0.77 2.77
CA HIS A 344 12.72 0.37 2.09
C HIS A 344 11.56 1.36 2.26
N TYR A 345 11.80 2.62 2.62
CA TYR A 345 10.76 3.67 2.57
C TYR A 345 10.01 3.62 1.23
N CYS A 346 8.73 3.93 1.14
CA CYS A 346 7.97 3.78 -0.11
C CYS A 346 8.54 4.66 -1.22
N ALA A 347 8.90 4.09 -2.37
CA ALA A 347 9.41 4.85 -3.51
C ALA A 347 8.34 5.75 -4.12
N GLY A 348 7.08 5.30 -4.12
CA GLY A 348 5.93 6.03 -4.65
C GLY A 348 5.29 7.06 -3.70
N ALA A 349 5.88 7.31 -2.52
CA ALA A 349 5.24 8.12 -1.48
C ALA A 349 4.82 9.53 -1.95
N ASN A 350 5.62 10.18 -2.80
CA ASN A 350 5.28 11.49 -3.38
C ASN A 350 4.09 11.41 -4.33
N LEU A 351 4.03 10.35 -5.15
CA LEU A 351 2.94 10.14 -6.10
C LEU A 351 1.65 9.84 -5.35
N ALA A 352 1.67 8.89 -4.40
CA ALA A 352 0.51 8.53 -3.59
C ALA A 352 -0.08 9.75 -2.86
N ARG A 353 0.75 10.57 -2.20
CA ARG A 353 0.30 11.83 -1.57
C ARG A 353 -0.35 12.78 -2.58
N HIS A 354 0.24 12.90 -3.76
CA HIS A 354 -0.29 13.78 -4.81
C HIS A 354 -1.66 13.31 -5.33
N GLU A 355 -1.81 12.00 -5.55
CA GLU A 355 -3.08 11.39 -5.98
C GLU A 355 -4.17 11.59 -4.93
N LEU A 356 -3.89 11.25 -3.66
CA LEU A 356 -4.82 11.42 -2.55
C LEU A 356 -5.24 12.89 -2.39
N ARG A 357 -4.30 13.82 -2.51
CA ARG A 357 -4.57 15.26 -2.46
C ARG A 357 -5.50 15.70 -3.59
N LEU A 358 -5.19 15.33 -4.84
CA LEU A 358 -6.01 15.73 -5.99
C LEU A 358 -7.40 15.12 -5.95
N ALA A 359 -7.51 13.87 -5.49
CA ALA A 359 -8.78 13.21 -5.26
C ALA A 359 -9.64 14.01 -4.28
N LEU A 360 -9.10 14.36 -3.11
CA LEU A 360 -9.84 15.15 -2.11
C LEU A 360 -10.15 16.56 -2.59
N GLU A 361 -9.20 17.27 -3.21
CA GLU A 361 -9.41 18.61 -3.78
C GLU A 361 -10.53 18.60 -4.84
N THR A 362 -10.60 17.54 -5.65
CA THR A 362 -11.61 17.42 -6.72
C THR A 362 -12.96 17.03 -6.17
N LEU A 363 -13.02 16.02 -5.30
CA LEU A 363 -14.28 15.59 -4.67
C LEU A 363 -14.89 16.73 -3.85
N THR A 364 -14.13 17.41 -2.99
CA THR A 364 -14.65 18.51 -2.15
C THR A 364 -15.15 19.70 -2.96
N ARG A 365 -14.46 20.03 -4.07
CA ARG A 365 -14.87 21.10 -4.99
C ARG A 365 -16.12 20.75 -5.80
N ARG A 366 -16.19 19.53 -6.34
CA ARG A 366 -17.24 19.11 -7.29
C ARG A 366 -18.47 18.55 -6.59
N LEU A 367 -18.28 17.87 -5.46
CA LEU A 367 -19.29 17.13 -4.69
C LEU A 367 -19.29 17.59 -3.20
N PRO A 368 -19.57 18.86 -2.88
CA PRO A 368 -19.51 19.36 -1.50
C PRO A 368 -20.57 18.73 -0.57
N GLY A 369 -21.62 18.12 -1.13
CA GLY A 369 -22.69 17.42 -0.40
C GLY A 369 -22.47 15.91 -0.22
N LEU A 370 -21.29 15.39 -0.63
CA LEU A 370 -20.98 13.96 -0.59
C LEU A 370 -21.20 13.39 0.81
N ARG A 371 -21.98 12.30 0.89
CA ARG A 371 -22.33 11.56 2.11
C ARG A 371 -22.61 10.10 1.78
N LEU A 372 -22.53 9.23 2.78
CA LEU A 372 -22.92 7.83 2.63
C LEU A 372 -24.40 7.72 2.26
N ALA A 373 -24.72 6.82 1.35
CA ALA A 373 -26.09 6.47 0.99
C ALA A 373 -26.65 5.31 1.84
N VAL A 374 -25.83 4.75 2.71
CA VAL A 374 -26.12 3.66 3.65
C VAL A 374 -25.60 4.04 5.04
N ALA A 375 -26.02 3.31 6.08
CA ALA A 375 -25.42 3.49 7.40
C ALA A 375 -23.96 3.03 7.39
N ALA A 376 -23.13 3.59 8.28
CA ALA A 376 -21.69 3.29 8.32
C ALA A 376 -21.38 1.81 8.63
N ASP A 377 -22.25 1.16 9.42
CA ASP A 377 -22.19 -0.25 9.79
C ASP A 377 -22.75 -1.21 8.72
N GLU A 378 -23.38 -0.67 7.67
CA GLU A 378 -23.82 -1.42 6.49
C GLU A 378 -22.76 -1.48 5.38
N VAL A 379 -21.61 -0.82 5.57
CA VAL A 379 -20.50 -0.85 4.60
C VAL A 379 -19.86 -2.24 4.59
N GLU A 380 -19.97 -2.92 3.46
CA GLU A 380 -19.35 -4.22 3.24
C GLU A 380 -17.83 -4.08 3.02
N TRP A 381 -17.04 -5.03 3.54
CA TRP A 381 -15.59 -5.05 3.42
C TRP A 381 -15.13 -6.25 2.61
N ARG A 382 -14.03 -6.09 1.85
CA ARG A 382 -13.38 -7.21 1.17
C ARG A 382 -12.87 -8.21 2.22
N SER A 383 -13.05 -9.50 1.95
CA SER A 383 -12.54 -10.61 2.77
C SER A 383 -11.55 -11.44 1.96
N GLY A 384 -10.60 -12.10 2.64
CA GLY A 384 -9.68 -13.04 1.99
C GLY A 384 -8.56 -12.41 1.17
N LEU A 385 -8.23 -11.15 1.47
CA LEU A 385 -7.09 -10.41 0.90
C LEU A 385 -6.21 -9.84 2.01
N LEU A 386 -4.96 -9.51 1.69
CA LEU A 386 -4.02 -8.88 2.63
C LEU A 386 -4.35 -7.41 2.95
N LEU A 387 -5.12 -6.75 2.07
CA LEU A 387 -5.54 -5.36 2.24
C LEU A 387 -6.99 -5.28 2.73
N ARG A 388 -7.25 -4.37 3.67
CA ARG A 388 -8.56 -4.10 4.25
C ARG A 388 -9.25 -2.92 3.57
N ALA A 389 -9.92 -3.17 2.45
CA ALA A 389 -10.69 -2.16 1.72
C ALA A 389 -12.20 -2.40 1.83
N PRO A 390 -13.03 -1.35 1.85
CA PRO A 390 -14.47 -1.50 1.60
C PRO A 390 -14.69 -2.20 0.25
N LEU A 391 -15.62 -3.15 0.21
CA LEU A 391 -16.04 -3.80 -1.02
C LEU A 391 -16.84 -2.84 -1.90
N ARG A 392 -17.73 -2.07 -1.28
CA ARG A 392 -18.55 -1.04 -1.90
C ARG A 392 -18.63 0.16 -0.98
N LEU A 393 -18.76 1.35 -1.56
CA LEU A 393 -18.97 2.58 -0.79
C LEU A 393 -20.10 3.38 -1.44
N PRO A 394 -21.37 3.03 -1.15
CA PRO A 394 -22.53 3.73 -1.69
C PRO A 394 -22.56 5.18 -1.18
N VAL A 395 -22.58 6.14 -2.11
CA VAL A 395 -22.59 7.57 -1.81
C VAL A 395 -23.68 8.32 -2.58
N THR A 396 -24.08 9.46 -2.05
CA THR A 396 -24.93 10.47 -2.69
C THR A 396 -24.32 11.85 -2.43
N TRP A 397 -24.63 12.85 -3.25
CA TRP A 397 -24.10 14.21 -3.13
C TRP A 397 -25.21 15.24 -3.26
#